data_AF-A0AAN6GYP0-F1
#
_entry.id   AF-A0AAN6GYP0-F1
#
_cell.length_a   1.000
_cell.length_b   1.000
_cell.length_c   1.000
_cell.angle_alpha   90.00
_cell.angle_beta   90.00
_cell.angle_gamma   90.00
#
_symmetry.space_group_name_H-M   'P 1'
#
loop_
_entity.id
_entity.type
_entity.pdbx_description
1 polymer ?
#
loop_
_entity_poly.entity_id
_entity_poly.type
_entity_poly.pdbx_seq_one_letter_code
_entity_poly.pdbx_strand_id
1 'polypeptide(L)'
;MRVGIVEEVKFGKTFFGDSVRTATFTEESCGVADLITSCSGGRNFRCARMAVREGKGIGEIEARELNGQSLQGTSTAYEVHEFLRSEGKEGEFPLFTAVWRILEGETRPEDIPDMINFEARKASERG
;
A
#
# COMPACT_ATOMS: atom_id res chain seq x y z
N MET A 1 -3.13 0.42 -8.55
CA MET A 1 -3.31 1.89 -8.65
C MET A 1 -4.70 2.34 -8.20
N ARG A 2 -5.81 2.04 -8.90
CA ARG A 2 -7.16 2.54 -8.54
C ARG A 2 -7.62 2.24 -7.11
N VAL A 3 -7.29 1.08 -6.54
CA VAL A 3 -7.66 0.76 -5.14
C VAL A 3 -6.83 1.59 -4.16
N GLY A 4 -5.54 1.76 -4.41
CA GLY A 4 -4.63 2.55 -3.58
C GLY A 4 -5.07 4.00 -3.41
N ILE A 5 -5.36 4.71 -4.51
CA ILE A 5 -5.81 6.12 -4.41
C ILE A 5 -7.15 6.26 -3.66
N VAL A 6 -8.02 5.24 -3.75
CA VAL A 6 -9.28 5.23 -2.99
C VAL A 6 -9.01 5.07 -1.49
N GLU A 7 -8.06 4.23 -1.11
CA GLU A 7 -7.62 4.09 0.28
C GLU A 7 -6.88 5.32 0.80
N GLU A 8 -6.05 5.99 -0.01
CA GLU A 8 -5.39 7.26 0.34
C GLU A 8 -6.42 8.38 0.61
N VAL A 9 -7.42 8.55 -0.27
CA VAL A 9 -8.51 9.52 -0.07
C VAL A 9 -9.32 9.16 1.19
N LYS A 10 -9.62 7.88 1.39
CA LYS A 10 -10.35 7.41 2.58
C LYS A 10 -9.54 7.70 3.85
N PHE A 11 -8.24 7.45 3.84
CA PHE A 11 -7.34 7.70 4.97
C PHE A 11 -7.34 9.17 5.33
N GLY A 12 -7.13 10.04 4.33
CA GLY A 12 -7.18 11.50 4.49
C GLY A 12 -8.51 11.97 5.08
N LYS A 13 -9.65 11.48 4.59
CA LYS A 13 -10.97 11.85 5.12
C LYS A 13 -11.23 11.33 6.54
N THR A 14 -10.73 10.14 6.85
CA THR A 14 -10.97 9.49 8.15
C THR A 14 -10.22 10.20 9.26
N PHE A 15 -8.96 10.57 9.02
CA PHE A 15 -8.07 11.09 10.06
C PHE A 15 -7.82 12.61 9.97
N PHE A 16 -8.18 13.25 8.85
CA PHE A 16 -7.95 14.68 8.60
C PHE A 16 -9.15 15.36 7.91
N GLY A 17 -10.38 14.90 8.22
CA GLY A 17 -11.61 15.29 7.51
C GLY A 17 -11.88 16.80 7.45
N ASP A 18 -11.43 17.56 8.45
CA ASP A 18 -11.64 19.01 8.51
C ASP A 18 -10.72 19.81 7.55
N SER A 19 -9.64 19.20 7.05
CA SER A 19 -8.63 19.88 6.20
C SER A 19 -8.46 19.24 4.82
N VAL A 20 -8.79 17.95 4.67
CA VAL A 20 -8.61 17.20 3.44
C VAL A 20 -9.70 17.50 2.41
N ARG A 21 -9.29 17.77 1.17
CA ARG A 21 -10.18 17.91 0.01
C ARG A 21 -9.91 16.80 -0.99
N THR A 22 -10.95 16.10 -1.47
CA THR A 22 -10.80 15.05 -2.49
C THR A 22 -10.13 15.57 -3.76
N ALA A 23 -10.42 16.82 -4.16
CA ALA A 23 -9.79 17.47 -5.31
C ALA A 23 -8.25 17.47 -5.23
N THR A 24 -7.67 17.57 -4.02
CA THR A 24 -6.20 17.53 -3.86
C THR A 24 -5.60 16.18 -4.27
N PHE A 25 -6.34 15.07 -4.16
CA PHE A 25 -5.86 13.77 -4.60
C PHE A 25 -6.05 13.57 -6.12
N THR A 26 -7.04 14.22 -6.73
CA THR A 26 -7.44 13.93 -8.12
C THR A 26 -6.99 14.97 -9.14
N GLU A 27 -6.87 16.23 -8.72
CA GLU A 27 -6.60 17.38 -9.59
C GLU A 27 -5.16 17.90 -9.42
N GLU A 28 -4.57 17.71 -8.24
CA GLU A 28 -3.22 18.21 -7.95
C GLU A 28 -2.14 17.14 -8.21
N SER A 29 -0.95 17.62 -8.57
CA SER A 29 0.19 16.75 -8.91
C SER A 29 0.59 15.81 -7.77
N CYS A 30 0.51 16.28 -6.52
CA CYS A 30 0.84 15.50 -5.32
C CYS A 30 -0.11 14.33 -5.03
N GLY A 31 -1.23 14.21 -5.76
CA GLY A 31 -2.13 13.08 -5.68
C GLY A 31 -1.89 12.08 -6.82
N VAL A 32 -2.82 12.02 -7.76
CA VAL A 32 -2.88 10.99 -8.80
C VAL A 32 -1.65 10.99 -9.71
N ALA A 33 -1.07 12.15 -10.03
CA ALA A 33 0.09 12.22 -10.91
C ALA A 33 1.34 11.63 -10.26
N ASP A 34 1.61 11.98 -8.99
CA ASP A 34 2.72 11.41 -8.22
C ASP A 34 2.55 9.90 -8.01
N LEU A 35 1.33 9.45 -7.70
CA LEU A 35 1.03 8.03 -7.57
C LEU A 35 1.32 7.26 -8.88
N ILE A 36 0.89 7.80 -10.03
CA ILE A 36 1.12 7.17 -11.34
C ILE A 36 2.62 7.04 -11.64
N THR A 37 3.39 8.12 -11.48
CA THR A 37 4.83 8.10 -11.80
C THR A 37 5.58 7.17 -10.85
N SER A 38 5.24 7.20 -9.56
CA SER A 38 5.83 6.32 -8.53
C SER A 38 5.52 4.85 -8.78
N CYS A 39 4.28 4.52 -9.19
CA CYS A 39 3.87 3.16 -9.53
C CYS A 39 4.43 2.67 -10.88
N SER A 40 4.86 3.57 -11.77
CA SER A 40 5.35 3.20 -13.10
C SER A 40 6.87 3.06 -13.16
N GLY A 41 7.62 3.83 -12.35
CA GLY A 41 9.08 3.87 -12.43
C GLY A 41 9.81 4.19 -11.12
N GLY A 42 9.10 4.36 -10.00
CA GLY A 42 9.71 4.66 -8.71
C GLY A 42 10.58 3.52 -8.16
N ARG A 43 11.49 3.87 -7.24
CA ARG A 43 12.39 2.89 -6.58
C ARG A 43 11.61 1.79 -5.85
N ASN A 44 10.50 2.14 -5.17
CA ASN A 44 9.60 1.17 -4.53
C ASN A 44 9.06 0.15 -5.55
N PHE A 45 8.50 0.63 -6.67
CA PHE A 45 7.99 -0.26 -7.72
C PHE A 45 9.08 -1.17 -8.30
N ARG A 46 10.26 -0.61 -8.62
CA ARG A 46 11.38 -1.36 -9.20
C ARG A 46 11.84 -2.48 -8.25
N CYS A 47 12.04 -2.16 -6.98
CA CYS A 47 12.54 -3.12 -5.98
C CYS A 47 11.49 -4.17 -5.64
N ALA A 48 10.21 -3.78 -5.45
CA ALA A 48 9.13 -4.73 -5.21
C ALA A 48 8.98 -5.73 -6.38
N ARG A 49 8.99 -5.24 -7.62
CA ARG A 49 8.93 -6.10 -8.82
C ARG A 49 10.10 -7.09 -8.87
N MET A 50 11.28 -6.67 -8.47
CA MET A 50 12.48 -7.51 -8.44
C MET A 50 12.41 -8.56 -7.33
N ALA A 51 11.98 -8.17 -6.13
CA ALA A 51 11.74 -9.07 -5.00
C ALA A 51 10.81 -10.22 -5.39
N VAL A 52 9.67 -9.91 -6.04
CA VAL A 52 8.72 -10.92 -6.52
C VAL A 52 9.32 -11.81 -7.59
N ARG A 53 10.01 -11.25 -8.59
CA ARG A 53 10.61 -12.03 -9.68
C ARG A 53 11.73 -12.96 -9.23
N GLU A 54 12.50 -12.54 -8.23
CA GLU A 54 13.65 -13.29 -7.72
C GLU A 54 13.29 -14.19 -6.54
N GLY A 55 12.10 -14.03 -5.95
CA GLY A 55 11.71 -14.74 -4.72
C GLY A 55 12.56 -14.34 -3.52
N LYS A 56 13.00 -13.07 -3.47
CA LYS A 56 13.90 -12.54 -2.44
C LYS A 56 13.22 -11.51 -1.57
N GLY A 57 13.68 -11.40 -0.32
CA GLY A 57 13.19 -10.40 0.62
C GLY A 57 13.50 -8.97 0.15
N ILE A 58 12.60 -8.04 0.43
CA ILE A 58 12.73 -6.65 -0.02
C ILE A 58 14.00 -5.97 0.52
N GLY A 59 14.43 -6.31 1.74
CA GLY A 59 15.67 -5.78 2.34
C GLY A 59 16.95 -6.23 1.63
N GLU A 60 16.96 -7.45 1.06
CA GLU A 60 18.08 -7.90 0.22
C GLU A 60 18.15 -7.09 -1.07
N ILE A 61 16.99 -6.85 -1.70
CA ILE A 61 16.90 -6.04 -2.91
C ILE A 61 17.29 -4.59 -2.64
N GLU A 62 16.83 -4.00 -1.54
CA GLU A 62 17.18 -2.64 -1.12
C GLU A 62 18.70 -2.46 -0.96
N ALA A 63 19.34 -3.34 -0.18
CA ALA A 63 20.77 -3.28 0.07
C ALA A 63 21.59 -3.40 -1.23
N ARG A 64 21.12 -4.22 -2.17
CA ARG A 64 21.79 -4.46 -3.45
C ARG A 64 21.58 -3.33 -4.47
N GLU A 65 20.37 -2.79 -4.58
CA GLU A 65 19.96 -1.95 -5.71
C GLU A 65 20.02 -0.45 -5.44
N LEU A 66 20.03 -0.03 -4.17
CA LEU A 66 19.80 1.37 -3.80
C LEU A 66 21.03 2.12 -3.30
N ASN A 67 22.21 1.50 -3.27
CA ASN A 67 23.49 2.17 -2.97
C ASN A 67 23.42 3.05 -1.69
N GLY A 68 22.76 2.56 -0.63
CA GLY A 68 22.59 3.27 0.63
C GLY A 68 21.36 4.20 0.72
N GLN A 69 20.53 4.28 -0.33
CA GLN A 69 19.21 4.92 -0.25
C GLN A 69 18.16 3.93 0.28
N SER A 70 17.15 4.45 0.99
CA SER A 70 16.10 3.62 1.58
C SER A 70 14.80 3.57 0.77
N LEU A 71 14.07 2.48 0.91
CA LEU A 71 12.70 2.26 0.43
C LEU A 71 11.70 2.82 1.44
N GLN A 72 11.30 4.07 1.25
CA GLN A 72 10.28 4.69 2.10
C GLN A 72 8.93 3.96 2.05
N GLY A 73 8.59 3.29 0.93
CA GLY A 73 7.34 2.55 0.84
C GLY A 73 7.25 1.39 1.84
N THR A 74 8.39 0.77 2.17
CA THR A 74 8.46 -0.31 3.16
C THR A 74 8.20 0.24 4.56
N SER A 75 8.94 1.27 4.99
CA SER A 75 8.76 1.86 6.32
C SER A 75 7.36 2.47 6.50
N THR A 76 6.85 3.17 5.49
CA THR A 76 5.49 3.74 5.52
C THR A 76 4.41 2.66 5.63
N ALA A 77 4.57 1.48 5.00
CA ALA A 77 3.62 0.39 5.14
C ALA A 77 3.54 -0.13 6.60
N TYR A 78 4.68 -0.21 7.29
CA TYR A 78 4.72 -0.56 8.72
C TYR A 78 4.03 0.51 9.58
N GLU A 79 4.41 1.77 9.42
CA GLU A 79 3.87 2.89 10.20
C GLU A 79 2.35 3.03 10.01
N VAL A 80 1.88 2.97 8.76
CA VAL A 80 0.44 3.06 8.44
C VAL A 80 -0.32 1.87 9.01
N HIS A 81 0.21 0.66 8.90
CA HIS A 81 -0.47 -0.53 9.45
C HIS A 81 -0.52 -0.49 10.98
N GLU A 82 0.58 -0.11 11.65
CA GLU A 82 0.62 0.05 13.11
C GLU A 82 -0.40 1.09 13.58
N PHE A 83 -0.48 2.24 12.90
CA PHE A 83 -1.47 3.27 13.17
C PHE A 83 -2.91 2.76 12.94
N LEU A 84 -3.18 2.08 11.83
CA LEU A 84 -4.50 1.51 11.57
C LEU A 84 -4.89 0.44 12.60
N ARG A 85 -3.92 -0.34 13.09
CA ARG A 85 -4.13 -1.31 14.17
C ARG A 85 -4.49 -0.63 15.47
N SER A 86 -3.81 0.45 15.86
CA SER A 86 -4.17 1.20 17.07
C SER A 86 -5.57 1.81 17.01
N GLU A 87 -6.03 2.15 15.80
CA GLU A 87 -7.38 2.65 15.54
C GLU A 87 -8.43 1.54 15.35
N GLY A 88 -8.03 0.27 15.30
CA GLY A 88 -8.92 -0.86 15.02
C GLY A 88 -9.51 -0.84 13.60
N LYS A 89 -8.80 -0.24 12.64
CA LYS A 89 -9.27 0.05 11.28
C LYS A 89 -8.54 -0.71 10.17
N GLU A 90 -7.66 -1.67 10.46
CA GLU A 90 -6.97 -2.49 9.44
C GLU A 90 -7.97 -3.08 8.40
N GLY A 91 -9.12 -3.57 8.88
CA GLY A 91 -10.19 -4.10 8.02
C GLY A 91 -10.78 -3.10 7.02
N GLU A 92 -10.68 -1.81 7.30
CA GLU A 92 -11.20 -0.74 6.45
C GLU A 92 -10.26 -0.33 5.30
N PHE A 93 -9.00 -0.78 5.34
CA PHE A 93 -7.92 -0.48 4.39
C PHE A 93 -7.24 -1.78 3.92
N PRO A 94 -7.96 -2.63 3.14
CA PRO A 94 -7.47 -3.94 2.74
C PRO A 94 -6.16 -3.92 1.96
N LEU A 95 -5.96 -2.96 1.06
CA LEU A 95 -4.74 -2.92 0.25
C LEU A 95 -3.54 -2.49 1.09
N PHE A 96 -3.66 -1.48 1.95
CA PHE A 96 -2.60 -1.11 2.89
C PHE A 96 -2.23 -2.29 3.80
N THR A 97 -3.23 -2.98 4.34
CA THR A 97 -3.02 -4.18 5.15
C THR A 97 -2.38 -5.32 4.35
N ALA A 98 -2.80 -5.53 3.10
CA ALA A 98 -2.23 -6.57 2.24
C ALA A 98 -0.75 -6.34 1.95
N VAL A 99 -0.35 -5.09 1.68
CA VAL A 99 1.07 -4.74 1.48
C VAL A 99 1.89 -5.07 2.72
N TRP A 100 1.41 -4.71 3.91
CA TRP A 100 2.07 -5.07 5.17
C TRP A 100 2.20 -6.59 5.36
N ARG A 101 1.12 -7.35 5.14
CA ARG A 101 1.14 -8.83 5.25
C ARG A 101 2.12 -9.50 4.30
N ILE A 102 2.30 -8.94 3.10
CA ILE A 102 3.29 -9.44 2.14
C ILE A 102 4.71 -9.15 2.62
N LEU A 103 4.95 -7.96 3.21
CA LEU A 103 6.26 -7.62 3.77
C LEU A 103 6.63 -8.53 4.96
N GLU A 104 5.65 -8.92 5.78
CA GLU A 104 5.81 -9.88 6.88
C GLU A 104 5.89 -11.35 6.41
N GLY A 105 5.65 -11.62 5.13
CA GLY A 105 5.62 -12.97 4.59
C GLY A 105 4.39 -13.80 4.99
N GLU A 106 3.33 -13.19 5.51
CA GLU A 106 2.08 -13.85 5.87
C GLU A 106 1.26 -14.26 4.62
N THR A 107 1.34 -13.48 3.55
CA THR A 107 0.61 -13.69 2.29
C THR A 107 1.50 -13.40 1.09
N ARG A 108 1.13 -13.91 -0.08
CA ARG A 108 1.91 -13.68 -1.30
C ARG A 108 1.30 -12.57 -2.16
N PRO A 109 2.09 -11.89 -3.01
CA PRO A 109 1.58 -10.87 -3.91
C PRO A 109 0.44 -11.33 -4.83
N GLU A 110 0.42 -12.61 -5.20
CA GLU A 110 -0.62 -13.19 -6.06
C GLU A 110 -1.98 -13.25 -5.37
N ASP A 111 -2.01 -13.21 -4.04
CA ASP A 111 -3.24 -13.30 -3.24
C ASP A 111 -3.92 -11.93 -3.07
N ILE A 112 -3.28 -10.82 -3.50
CA ILE A 112 -3.82 -9.46 -3.42
C ILE A 112 -5.24 -9.32 -3.98
N PRO A 113 -5.59 -9.86 -5.17
CA PRO A 113 -6.93 -9.74 -5.73
C PRO A 113 -8.02 -10.24 -4.78
N ASP A 114 -7.79 -11.36 -4.09
CA ASP A 114 -8.75 -11.94 -3.15
C ASP A 114 -8.83 -11.12 -1.85
N MET A 115 -7.70 -10.58 -1.39
CA MET A 115 -7.62 -9.77 -0.17
C MET A 115 -8.36 -8.42 -0.28
N ILE A 116 -8.38 -7.82 -1.47
CA ILE A 116 -8.98 -6.49 -1.71
C ILE A 116 -10.38 -6.56 -2.32
N ASN A 117 -10.86 -7.75 -2.70
CA ASN A 117 -12.18 -7.91 -3.28
C ASN A 117 -13.26 -7.80 -2.19
N PHE A 118 -14.08 -6.75 -2.29
CA PHE A 118 -15.20 -6.49 -1.39
C PHE A 118 -16.25 -7.61 -1.39
N GLU A 119 -16.44 -8.30 -2.51
CA GLU A 119 -17.43 -9.40 -2.59
C GLU A 119 -16.94 -10.66 -1.87
N ALA A 120 -15.63 -10.95 -1.92
CA ALA A 120 -15.02 -12.07 -1.22
C ALA A 120 -15.11 -11.90 0.31
N ARG A 121 -14.89 -10.67 0.82
CA ARG A 121 -15.05 -10.34 2.25
C ARG A 121 -16.49 -10.47 2.74
N LYS A 122 -17.47 -9.95 2.00
CA LYS A 122 -18.88 -10.13 2.35
C LYS A 122 -19.34 -11.59 2.30
N ALA A 123 -18.67 -12.45 1.54
CA ALA A 123 -18.98 -13.88 1.49
C ALA A 123 -18.39 -14.63 2.70
N SER A 124 -17.19 -14.27 3.17
CA SER A 124 -16.58 -14.91 4.34
C SER A 124 -17.20 -14.49 5.68
N GLU A 125 -17.82 -13.30 5.74
CA GLU A 125 -18.56 -12.82 6.92
C GLU A 125 -19.97 -13.40 7.06
N ARG A 126 -20.45 -14.15 6.05
CA ARG A 126 -21.80 -14.74 6.00
C ARG A 126 -21.82 -16.26 6.20
N GLY A 127 -20.67 -16.89 6.47
CA GLY A 127 -20.52 -18.31 6.80
C GLY A 127 -20.09 -18.51 8.25
#